data_AF-A5G442-F1
#
_entry.id   AF-A5G442-F1
#
_cell.length_a   1.000
_cell.length_b   1.000
_cell.length_c   1.000
_cell.angle_alpha   90.00
_cell.angle_beta   90.00
_cell.angle_gamma   90.00
#
_symmetry.space_group_name_H-M   'P 1'
#
loop_
_entity.id
_entity.type
_entity.pdbx_description
1 polymer ?
#
loop_
_entity_poly.entity_id
_entity_poly.type
_entity_poly.pdbx_seq_one_letter_code
_entity_poly.pdbx_strand_id
1 'polypeptide(L)'
;MNMRLFLHWGFPTAFITLWMVLFSFPVAATAQNQTVCLQCHGSQSGRGGAMVKPWQGSIHAENGTSCHDCHGGDPKDAVNAMNPARGFLGVPKEIEIPSFCGRCHIGIRDDYLQSAHGKALGHGGPTCVTCHGSHDVKKVTLDIINEKNCSRCHAYARAAELKAAMEQAEKQIVVIEERLKVYKGEGVNTDAREKALFSARNRYHRLFHEVNTAKVRAESAQIVTELDKIQRGFGNIEAERQKRKITGVVAVSGSLLAALLFYLLRKTYD
;
A
#
# COMPACT_ATOMS: atom_id res chain seq x y z
N MET A 1 82.20 24.08 -0.06
CA MET A 1 82.13 25.52 -0.38
C MET A 1 80.67 25.93 -0.31
N ASN A 2 80.37 26.94 0.50
CA ASN A 2 79.03 27.36 0.94
C ASN A 2 78.03 27.60 -0.19
N MET A 3 76.76 27.26 0.06
CA MET A 3 75.64 28.12 -0.35
C MET A 3 74.41 27.86 0.52
N ARG A 4 73.99 28.88 1.27
CA ARG A 4 72.66 29.00 1.92
C ARG A 4 71.70 29.67 0.92
N LEU A 5 70.48 29.16 0.78
CA LEU A 5 69.29 29.89 0.32
C LEU A 5 68.10 29.29 1.12
N PHE A 6 67.36 30.02 1.96
CA PHE A 6 66.31 31.03 1.66
C PHE A 6 65.24 30.46 0.70
N LEU A 7 63.91 30.55 0.88
CA LEU A 7 63.00 31.16 1.86
C LEU A 7 61.57 30.81 1.37
N HIS A 8 60.58 30.91 2.27
CA HIS A 8 59.17 31.25 2.04
C HIS A 8 58.12 30.26 1.50
N TRP A 9 57.08 30.14 2.34
CA TRP A 9 55.71 29.77 2.05
C TRP A 9 55.01 30.77 1.13
N GLY A 10 54.14 30.27 0.25
CA GLY A 10 53.17 31.07 -0.49
C GLY A 10 52.37 30.21 -1.45
N PHE A 11 51.18 29.76 -1.03
CA PHE A 11 50.17 29.20 -1.92
C PHE A 11 49.38 30.34 -2.58
N PRO A 12 49.34 30.48 -3.92
CA PRO A 12 48.38 31.33 -4.57
C PRO A 12 47.22 30.50 -5.15
N THR A 13 46.03 30.72 -4.57
CA THR A 13 44.78 31.04 -5.28
C THR A 13 44.48 30.29 -6.58
N ALA A 14 43.64 29.25 -6.49
CA ALA A 14 42.80 28.79 -7.60
C ALA A 14 41.33 29.04 -7.24
N PHE A 15 40.80 30.16 -7.71
CA PHE A 15 39.38 30.50 -7.72
C PHE A 15 38.64 29.51 -8.63
N ILE A 16 37.96 28.52 -8.06
CA ILE A 16 36.99 27.70 -8.78
C ILE A 16 35.65 28.43 -8.70
N THR A 17 35.36 29.26 -9.70
CA THR A 17 34.04 29.86 -9.90
C THR A 17 33.08 28.79 -10.41
N LEU A 18 32.37 28.16 -9.47
CA LEU A 18 31.30 27.21 -9.71
C LEU A 18 30.11 27.94 -10.36
N TRP A 19 29.98 27.80 -11.68
CA TRP A 19 28.80 28.18 -12.46
C TRP A 19 27.60 27.30 -12.04
N MET A 20 26.86 27.72 -11.01
CA MET A 20 25.52 27.20 -10.72
C MET A 20 24.52 27.82 -11.71
N VAL A 21 24.44 27.24 -12.91
CA VAL A 21 23.30 27.46 -13.80
C VAL A 21 22.11 26.71 -13.21
N LEU A 22 21.26 27.45 -12.50
CA LEU A 22 19.92 27.04 -12.09
C LEU A 22 19.06 26.81 -13.34
N PHE A 23 19.15 25.61 -13.92
CA PHE A 23 18.14 25.12 -14.86
C PHE A 23 16.85 24.88 -14.08
N SER A 24 16.03 25.93 -13.99
CA SER A 24 14.61 25.80 -13.64
C SER A 24 13.93 25.13 -14.83
N PHE A 25 13.97 23.79 -14.87
CA PHE A 25 13.07 23.05 -15.75
C PHE A 25 11.64 23.33 -15.27
N PRO A 26 10.76 23.91 -16.10
CA PRO A 26 9.35 23.89 -15.78
C PRO A 26 8.97 22.42 -15.74
N VAL A 27 8.58 21.95 -14.55
CA VAL A 27 7.86 20.69 -14.42
C VAL A 27 6.57 20.94 -15.19
N ALA A 28 6.54 20.53 -16.46
CA ALA A 28 5.32 20.42 -17.20
C ALA A 28 4.44 19.49 -16.37
N ALA A 29 3.43 20.07 -15.70
CA ALA A 29 2.37 19.32 -15.08
C ALA A 29 1.87 18.37 -16.17
N THR A 30 2.08 17.06 -15.97
CA THR A 30 1.62 16.06 -16.90
C THR A 30 0.11 16.26 -16.99
N ALA A 31 -0.36 16.76 -18.13
CA ALA A 31 -1.77 16.68 -18.46
C ALA A 31 -2.09 15.18 -18.39
N GLN A 32 -2.75 14.78 -17.29
CA GLN A 32 -3.23 13.41 -17.14
C GLN A 32 -3.96 13.08 -18.42
N ASN A 33 -3.68 11.88 -18.95
CA ASN A 33 -4.27 11.34 -20.17
C ASN A 33 -5.78 11.19 -19.93
N GLN A 34 -6.52 12.30 -19.98
CA GLN A 34 -7.94 12.35 -19.66
C GLN A 34 -8.67 11.69 -20.81
N THR A 35 -9.32 10.57 -20.53
CA THR A 35 -10.17 9.86 -21.50
C THR A 35 -11.30 10.77 -21.98
N VAL A 36 -11.83 10.52 -23.19
CA VAL A 36 -13.00 11.27 -23.70
C VAL A 36 -14.19 11.19 -22.74
N CYS A 37 -14.33 10.09 -22.00
CA CYS A 37 -15.33 9.91 -20.96
C CYS A 37 -15.25 11.04 -19.92
N LEU A 38 -14.06 11.31 -19.38
CA LEU A 38 -13.84 12.34 -18.36
C LEU A 38 -13.93 13.76 -18.92
N GLN A 39 -13.50 13.98 -20.16
CA GLN A 39 -13.59 15.29 -20.81
C GLN A 39 -15.07 15.71 -21.00
N CYS A 40 -15.89 14.81 -21.51
CA CYS A 40 -17.32 15.07 -21.70
C CYS A 40 -18.10 15.01 -20.38
N HIS A 41 -18.00 13.92 -19.62
CA HIS A 41 -18.79 13.79 -18.39
C HIS A 41 -18.32 14.76 -17.29
N GLY A 42 -17.05 15.15 -17.25
CA GLY A 42 -16.55 16.11 -16.27
C GLY A 42 -17.08 17.53 -16.44
N SER A 43 -17.55 17.87 -17.64
CA SER A 43 -18.16 19.18 -17.97
C SER A 43 -19.69 19.13 -18.05
N GLN A 44 -20.28 17.93 -17.94
CA GLN A 44 -21.72 17.73 -18.10
C GLN A 44 -22.49 17.96 -16.80
N SER A 45 -23.66 18.59 -16.89
CA SER A 45 -24.60 18.70 -15.77
C SER A 45 -25.51 17.48 -15.64
N GLY A 46 -26.18 17.33 -14.50
CA GLY A 46 -27.12 16.24 -14.25
C GLY A 46 -26.44 14.87 -14.12
N ARG A 47 -27.16 13.81 -14.50
CA ARG A 47 -26.72 12.41 -14.30
C ARG A 47 -25.40 12.08 -14.98
N GLY A 48 -25.12 12.72 -16.12
CA GLY A 48 -23.91 12.48 -16.89
C GLY A 48 -22.64 12.86 -16.16
N GLY A 49 -22.59 14.02 -15.48
CA GLY A 49 -21.40 14.43 -14.73
C GLY A 49 -21.43 14.14 -13.23
N ALA A 50 -22.58 13.80 -12.67
CA ALA A 50 -22.76 13.59 -11.23
C ALA A 50 -21.78 12.56 -10.62
N MET A 51 -21.35 11.57 -11.40
CA MET A 51 -20.51 10.46 -10.91
C MET A 51 -19.00 10.74 -11.03
N VAL A 52 -18.60 11.77 -11.77
CA VAL A 52 -17.17 12.07 -12.01
C VAL A 52 -16.47 12.49 -10.72
N LYS A 53 -17.08 13.39 -9.94
CA LYS A 53 -16.49 13.88 -8.69
C LYS A 53 -16.38 12.79 -7.62
N PRO A 54 -17.42 11.95 -7.36
CA PRO A 54 -17.28 10.76 -6.53
C PRO A 54 -16.13 9.85 -6.99
N TRP A 55 -16.04 9.56 -8.30
CA TRP A 55 -14.99 8.72 -8.89
C TRP A 55 -13.59 9.30 -8.69
N GLN A 56 -13.39 10.59 -8.89
CA GLN A 56 -12.09 11.25 -8.66
C GLN A 56 -11.55 11.03 -7.24
N GLY A 57 -12.44 10.90 -6.25
CA GLY A 57 -12.05 10.62 -4.86
C GLY A 57 -11.94 9.13 -4.52
N SER A 58 -12.11 8.22 -5.48
CA SER A 58 -12.13 6.77 -5.24
C SER A 58 -10.74 6.15 -5.30
N ILE A 59 -10.60 4.96 -4.71
CA ILE A 59 -9.38 4.14 -4.81
C ILE A 59 -9.11 3.72 -6.27
N HIS A 60 -10.15 3.61 -7.10
CA HIS A 60 -10.01 3.27 -8.51
C HIS A 60 -9.35 4.40 -9.30
N ALA A 61 -9.77 5.65 -9.09
CA ALA A 61 -9.11 6.80 -9.71
C ALA A 61 -7.65 6.95 -9.25
N GLU A 62 -7.38 6.75 -7.96
CA GLU A 62 -6.03 6.76 -7.39
C GLU A 62 -5.11 5.72 -8.05
N ASN A 63 -5.67 4.56 -8.44
CA ASN A 63 -4.93 3.47 -9.10
C ASN A 63 -5.05 3.50 -10.64
N GLY A 64 -5.55 4.58 -11.23
CA GLY A 64 -5.62 4.76 -12.68
C GLY A 64 -6.71 3.96 -13.40
N THR A 65 -7.65 3.34 -12.67
CA THR A 65 -8.83 2.69 -13.23
C THR A 65 -9.88 3.75 -13.60
N SER A 66 -10.07 3.94 -14.90
CA SER A 66 -10.96 4.92 -15.51
C SER A 66 -12.34 4.35 -15.81
N CYS A 67 -13.24 5.20 -16.32
CA CYS A 67 -14.65 4.88 -16.55
C CYS A 67 -14.83 3.65 -17.45
N HIS A 68 -14.03 3.56 -18.51
CA HIS A 68 -14.10 2.51 -19.53
C HIS A 68 -13.55 1.16 -19.05
N ASP A 69 -12.66 1.12 -18.06
CA ASP A 69 -12.19 -0.15 -17.47
C ASP A 69 -13.35 -0.91 -16.79
N CYS A 70 -14.32 -0.14 -16.30
CA CYS A 70 -15.57 -0.64 -15.78
C CYS A 70 -16.64 -0.72 -16.88
N HIS A 71 -17.08 0.41 -17.40
CA HIS A 71 -18.24 0.50 -18.30
C HIS A 71 -17.96 0.11 -19.75
N GLY A 72 -16.71 -0.24 -20.09
CA GLY A 72 -16.30 -0.53 -21.46
C GLY A 72 -16.37 0.69 -22.37
N GLY A 73 -16.49 0.44 -23.68
CA GLY A 73 -16.53 1.48 -24.69
C GLY A 73 -15.15 1.92 -25.18
N ASP A 74 -15.11 3.00 -25.95
CA ASP A 74 -13.87 3.53 -26.53
C ASP A 74 -13.47 4.86 -25.86
N PRO A 75 -12.37 4.88 -25.07
CA PRO A 75 -11.94 6.08 -24.35
C PRO A 75 -11.27 7.13 -25.24
N LYS A 76 -11.14 6.89 -26.55
CA LYS A 76 -10.47 7.77 -27.52
C LYS A 76 -11.41 8.33 -28.59
N ASP A 77 -12.58 7.73 -28.78
CA ASP A 77 -13.59 8.18 -29.75
C ASP A 77 -14.80 8.77 -29.03
N ALA A 78 -14.85 10.11 -28.89
CA ALA A 78 -15.94 10.78 -28.20
C ALA A 78 -17.33 10.52 -28.83
N VAL A 79 -17.38 10.27 -30.15
CA VAL A 79 -18.65 10.08 -30.87
C VAL A 79 -19.19 8.67 -30.62
N ASN A 80 -18.32 7.66 -30.58
CA ASN A 80 -18.70 6.26 -30.41
C ASN A 80 -18.35 5.68 -29.04
N ALA A 81 -17.92 6.50 -28.07
CA ALA A 81 -17.43 6.05 -26.77
C ALA A 81 -18.41 5.11 -26.04
N MET A 82 -19.72 5.42 -26.13
CA MET A 82 -20.78 4.65 -25.46
C MET A 82 -21.52 3.69 -26.41
N ASN A 83 -20.95 3.38 -27.58
CA ASN A 83 -21.57 2.46 -28.53
C ASN A 83 -21.46 1.01 -28.02
N PRO A 84 -22.56 0.26 -27.85
CA PRO A 84 -22.51 -1.15 -27.44
C PRO A 84 -21.68 -2.03 -28.39
N ALA A 85 -21.64 -1.71 -29.69
CA ALA A 85 -20.81 -2.41 -30.67
C ALA A 85 -19.30 -2.22 -30.42
N ARG A 86 -18.92 -1.22 -29.62
CA ARG A 86 -17.55 -0.97 -29.15
C ARG A 86 -17.33 -1.50 -27.72
N GLY A 87 -18.20 -2.38 -27.24
CA GLY A 87 -18.08 -3.01 -25.92
C GLY A 87 -18.52 -2.13 -24.77
N PHE A 88 -19.31 -1.07 -25.00
CA PHE A 88 -19.92 -0.31 -23.91
C PHE A 88 -21.00 -1.14 -23.20
N LEU A 89 -20.86 -1.27 -21.88
CA LEU A 89 -21.69 -2.11 -21.02
C LEU A 89 -22.80 -1.33 -20.32
N GLY A 90 -22.66 0.01 -20.21
CA GLY A 90 -23.60 0.85 -19.47
C GLY A 90 -23.61 0.53 -17.96
N VAL A 91 -24.73 0.83 -17.30
CA VAL A 91 -24.90 0.58 -15.86
C VAL A 91 -25.37 -0.87 -15.66
N PRO A 92 -24.63 -1.70 -14.90
CA PRO A 92 -25.00 -3.10 -14.69
C PRO A 92 -26.29 -3.21 -13.86
N LYS A 93 -27.09 -4.26 -14.12
CA LYS A 93 -28.21 -4.63 -13.26
C LYS A 93 -27.68 -5.16 -11.93
N GLU A 94 -28.50 -5.12 -10.89
CA GLU A 94 -28.12 -5.55 -9.54
C GLU A 94 -27.48 -6.95 -9.49
N ILE A 95 -28.08 -7.92 -10.19
CA ILE A 95 -27.57 -9.31 -10.26
C ILE A 95 -26.24 -9.44 -11.03
N GLU A 96 -25.89 -8.45 -11.85
CA GLU A 96 -24.67 -8.42 -12.66
C GLU A 96 -23.51 -7.73 -11.94
N ILE A 97 -23.78 -6.96 -10.87
CA ILE A 97 -22.77 -6.19 -10.12
C ILE A 97 -21.60 -7.07 -9.63
N PRO A 98 -21.82 -8.25 -9.01
CA PRO A 98 -20.70 -9.09 -8.56
C PRO A 98 -19.80 -9.54 -9.72
N SER A 99 -20.38 -9.86 -10.87
CA SER A 99 -19.63 -10.22 -12.07
C SER A 99 -18.86 -9.03 -12.64
N PHE A 100 -19.44 -7.82 -12.56
CA PHE A 100 -18.84 -6.59 -13.04
C PHE A 100 -17.56 -6.23 -12.26
N CYS A 101 -17.62 -6.28 -10.92
CA CYS A 101 -16.47 -6.08 -10.02
C CYS A 101 -15.47 -7.26 -10.09
N GLY A 102 -16.00 -8.47 -10.25
CA GLY A 102 -15.24 -9.72 -10.27
C GLY A 102 -14.43 -9.97 -11.54
N ARG A 103 -14.46 -9.08 -12.54
CA ARG A 103 -13.49 -9.11 -13.66
C ARG A 103 -12.05 -8.91 -13.18
N CYS A 104 -11.87 -8.10 -12.14
CA CYS A 104 -10.57 -7.88 -11.51
C CYS A 104 -10.52 -8.50 -10.11
N HIS A 105 -11.60 -8.40 -9.32
CA HIS A 105 -11.67 -8.91 -7.96
C HIS A 105 -12.20 -10.36 -7.91
N ILE A 106 -11.56 -11.26 -8.65
CA ILE A 106 -12.07 -12.63 -8.90
C ILE A 106 -12.27 -13.41 -7.59
N GLY A 107 -11.22 -13.51 -6.76
CA GLY A 107 -11.31 -14.26 -5.50
C GLY A 107 -12.35 -13.70 -4.53
N ILE A 108 -12.52 -12.37 -4.52
CA ILE A 108 -13.51 -11.68 -3.69
C ILE A 108 -14.93 -11.96 -4.18
N ARG A 109 -15.16 -11.94 -5.50
CA ARG A 109 -16.45 -12.34 -6.10
C ARG A 109 -16.79 -13.76 -5.69
N ASP A 110 -15.82 -14.67 -5.78
CA ASP A 110 -16.07 -16.09 -5.50
C ASP A 110 -16.42 -16.33 -4.02
N ASP A 111 -15.75 -15.63 -3.09
CA ASP A 111 -16.09 -15.68 -1.66
C ASP A 111 -17.50 -15.11 -1.41
N TYR A 112 -17.80 -13.94 -2.01
CA TYR A 112 -19.11 -13.31 -1.90
C TYR A 112 -20.23 -14.25 -2.41
N LEU A 113 -20.08 -14.86 -3.59
CA LEU A 113 -21.08 -15.75 -4.17
C LEU A 113 -21.34 -16.99 -3.31
N GLN A 114 -20.32 -17.46 -2.57
CA GLN A 114 -20.45 -18.59 -1.65
C GLN A 114 -21.06 -18.21 -0.30
N SER A 115 -20.99 -16.92 0.07
CA SER A 115 -21.54 -16.37 1.30
C SER A 115 -23.08 -16.38 1.32
N ALA A 116 -23.68 -16.19 2.50
CA ALA A 116 -25.13 -16.07 2.61
C ALA A 116 -25.69 -14.84 1.87
N HIS A 117 -24.93 -13.75 1.77
CA HIS A 117 -25.33 -12.57 1.01
C HIS A 117 -25.38 -12.84 -0.49
N GLY A 118 -24.34 -13.48 -1.04
CA GLY A 118 -24.30 -13.84 -2.46
C GLY A 118 -25.36 -14.88 -2.85
N LYS A 119 -25.63 -15.85 -1.97
CA LYS A 119 -26.73 -16.81 -2.17
C LYS A 119 -28.12 -16.18 -2.18
N ALA A 120 -28.28 -15.00 -1.56
CA ALA A 120 -29.52 -14.24 -1.55
C ALA A 120 -29.58 -13.17 -2.67
N LEU A 121 -28.58 -13.11 -3.56
CA LEU A 121 -28.55 -12.16 -4.67
C LEU A 121 -29.82 -12.30 -5.54
N GLY A 122 -30.48 -11.18 -5.83
CA GLY A 122 -31.76 -11.16 -6.55
C GLY A 122 -32.99 -11.50 -5.69
N HIS A 123 -32.78 -11.90 -4.43
CA HIS A 123 -33.82 -12.22 -3.46
C HIS A 123 -33.68 -11.40 -2.16
N GLY A 124 -33.17 -10.17 -2.28
CA GLY A 124 -32.98 -9.24 -1.15
C GLY A 124 -31.60 -9.28 -0.50
N GLY A 125 -30.65 -10.05 -1.04
CA GLY A 125 -29.24 -10.01 -0.63
C GLY A 125 -28.51 -8.74 -1.09
N PRO A 126 -27.59 -8.19 -0.29
CA PRO A 126 -26.83 -7.00 -0.65
C PRO A 126 -25.80 -7.33 -1.74
N THR A 127 -25.43 -6.34 -2.56
CA THR A 127 -24.36 -6.47 -3.57
C THR A 127 -23.09 -5.75 -3.12
N CYS A 128 -22.05 -5.77 -3.97
CA CYS A 128 -20.80 -5.05 -3.73
C CYS A 128 -21.04 -3.56 -3.43
N VAL A 129 -21.91 -2.91 -4.22
CA VAL A 129 -22.16 -1.47 -4.09
C VAL A 129 -23.03 -1.13 -2.89
N THR A 130 -23.72 -2.11 -2.28
CA THR A 130 -24.52 -1.89 -1.08
C THR A 130 -23.65 -1.42 0.09
N CYS A 131 -22.43 -1.96 0.21
CA CYS A 131 -21.49 -1.63 1.27
C CYS A 131 -20.37 -0.70 0.80
N HIS A 132 -19.87 -0.85 -0.43
CA HIS A 132 -18.71 -0.10 -0.92
C HIS A 132 -19.05 1.18 -1.67
N GLY A 133 -20.31 1.40 -2.05
CA GLY A 133 -20.67 2.39 -3.06
C GLY A 133 -20.27 1.93 -4.47
N SER A 134 -20.54 2.75 -5.49
CA SER A 134 -20.29 2.38 -6.90
C SER A 134 -19.18 3.21 -7.54
N HIS A 135 -19.26 4.53 -7.40
CA HIS A 135 -18.29 5.47 -7.97
C HIS A 135 -17.43 6.12 -6.90
N ASP A 136 -17.74 5.98 -5.61
CA ASP A 136 -16.99 6.54 -4.49
C ASP A 136 -16.23 5.48 -3.69
N VAL A 137 -15.96 4.32 -4.30
CA VAL A 137 -15.31 3.16 -3.66
C VAL A 137 -14.02 3.58 -2.97
N LYS A 138 -13.94 3.34 -1.66
CA LYS A 138 -12.79 3.67 -0.83
C LYS A 138 -11.96 2.43 -0.50
N LYS A 139 -10.72 2.65 -0.08
CA LYS A 139 -9.94 1.61 0.60
C LYS A 139 -10.73 1.13 1.82
N VAL A 140 -10.87 -0.17 1.92
CA VAL A 140 -11.66 -0.82 2.98
C VAL A 140 -10.84 -0.85 4.26
N THR A 141 -11.50 -0.52 5.36
CA THR A 141 -11.02 -0.80 6.73
C THR A 141 -12.09 -1.61 7.45
N LEU A 142 -11.74 -2.10 8.64
CA LEU A 142 -12.68 -2.82 9.50
C LEU A 142 -13.95 -2.02 9.84
N ASP A 143 -13.93 -0.70 9.69
CA ASP A 143 -15.07 0.18 9.95
C ASP A 143 -16.20 0.08 8.93
N ILE A 144 -15.99 -0.59 7.80
CA ILE A 144 -17.09 -0.90 6.88
C ILE A 144 -18.15 -1.80 7.56
N ILE A 145 -17.72 -2.61 8.55
CA ILE A 145 -18.58 -3.43 9.40
C ILE A 145 -19.03 -2.55 10.57
N ASN A 146 -20.14 -1.85 10.40
CA ASN A 146 -20.69 -0.97 11.43
C ASN A 146 -22.22 -1.09 11.49
N GLU A 147 -22.80 -0.57 12.56
CA GLU A 147 -24.23 -0.65 12.80
C GLU A 147 -25.05 0.00 11.68
N LYS A 148 -24.61 1.14 11.16
CA LYS A 148 -25.29 1.86 10.06
C LYS A 148 -25.37 1.04 8.78
N ASN A 149 -24.31 0.32 8.42
CA ASN A 149 -24.26 -0.46 7.19
C ASN A 149 -25.02 -1.78 7.33
N CYS A 150 -24.79 -2.50 8.43
CA CYS A 150 -25.33 -3.84 8.62
C CYS A 150 -26.82 -3.83 9.05
N SER A 151 -27.26 -2.80 9.77
CA SER A 151 -28.64 -2.69 10.27
C SER A 151 -29.66 -2.29 9.21
N ARG A 152 -29.23 -2.07 7.96
CA ARG A 152 -30.12 -1.77 6.83
C ARG A 152 -31.03 -2.95 6.47
N CYS A 153 -30.61 -4.16 6.81
CA CYS A 153 -31.31 -5.39 6.44
C CYS A 153 -31.64 -6.28 7.65
N HIS A 154 -30.75 -6.38 8.63
CA HIS A 154 -30.91 -7.27 9.79
C HIS A 154 -30.20 -6.71 11.03
N ALA A 155 -30.46 -7.25 12.23
CA ALA A 155 -29.81 -6.79 13.46
C ALA A 155 -28.27 -6.84 13.40
N TYR A 156 -27.60 -5.88 14.05
CA TYR A 156 -26.13 -5.73 14.01
C TYR A 156 -25.35 -6.81 14.77
N ALA A 157 -25.97 -7.53 15.72
CA ALA A 157 -25.29 -8.43 16.64
C ALA A 157 -24.30 -9.41 15.96
N ARG A 158 -24.71 -10.07 14.88
CA ARG A 158 -23.84 -10.99 14.13
C ARG A 158 -22.66 -10.28 13.47
N ALA A 159 -22.86 -9.07 12.94
CA ALA A 159 -21.79 -8.30 12.33
C ALA A 159 -20.80 -7.74 13.37
N ALA A 160 -21.28 -7.44 14.58
CA ALA A 160 -20.41 -7.09 15.69
C ALA A 160 -19.46 -8.24 16.06
N GLU A 161 -19.95 -9.48 16.07
CA GLU A 161 -19.11 -10.68 16.29
C GLU A 161 -18.04 -10.84 15.20
N LEU A 162 -18.40 -10.63 13.93
CA LEU A 162 -17.46 -10.67 12.81
C LEU A 162 -16.36 -9.61 12.97
N LYS A 163 -16.76 -8.36 13.27
CA LYS A 163 -15.82 -7.25 13.52
C LYS A 163 -14.85 -7.60 14.64
N ALA A 164 -15.36 -8.08 15.77
CA ALA A 164 -14.55 -8.44 16.93
C ALA A 164 -13.56 -9.59 16.62
N ALA A 165 -13.97 -10.57 15.81
CA ALA A 165 -13.10 -11.69 15.42
C ALA A 165 -11.90 -11.24 14.57
N MET A 166 -12.05 -10.16 13.80
CA MET A 166 -11.04 -9.65 12.86
C MET A 166 -10.14 -8.58 13.47
N GLU A 167 -10.53 -7.96 14.58
CA GLU A 167 -9.89 -6.78 15.14
C GLU A 167 -8.41 -6.99 15.52
N GLN A 168 -8.06 -8.15 16.05
CA GLN A 168 -6.67 -8.45 16.40
C GLN A 168 -5.77 -8.54 15.16
N ALA A 169 -6.26 -9.18 14.09
CA ALA A 169 -5.50 -9.30 12.84
C ALA A 169 -5.25 -7.92 12.20
N GLU A 170 -6.27 -7.04 12.15
CA GLU A 170 -6.13 -5.65 11.68
C GLU A 170 -4.99 -4.93 12.42
N LYS A 171 -5.03 -4.94 13.75
CA LYS A 171 -4.03 -4.27 14.60
C LYS A 171 -2.62 -4.79 14.32
N GLN A 172 -2.46 -6.11 14.22
CA GLN A 172 -1.16 -6.72 13.95
C GLN A 172 -0.64 -6.40 12.54
N ILE A 173 -1.51 -6.41 11.52
CA ILE A 173 -1.14 -6.04 10.14
C ILE A 173 -0.59 -4.61 10.12
N VAL A 174 -1.30 -3.64 10.71
CA VAL A 174 -0.86 -2.23 10.76
C VAL A 174 0.50 -2.08 11.47
N VAL A 175 0.67 -2.75 12.62
CA VAL A 175 1.93 -2.71 13.37
C VAL A 175 3.09 -3.30 12.56
N ILE A 176 2.87 -4.41 11.87
CA ILE A 176 3.89 -5.06 11.05
C ILE A 176 4.22 -4.19 9.82
N GLU A 177 3.23 -3.61 9.15
CA GLU A 177 3.44 -2.70 8.00
C GLU A 177 4.35 -1.54 8.39
N GLU A 178 4.08 -0.88 9.51
CA GLU A 178 4.86 0.28 9.93
C GLU A 178 6.28 -0.09 10.37
N ARG A 179 6.43 -1.26 11.01
CA ARG A 179 7.75 -1.80 11.37
C ARG A 179 8.58 -2.20 10.14
N LEU A 180 7.96 -2.80 9.13
CA LEU A 180 8.64 -3.13 7.87
C LEU A 180 9.14 -1.87 7.17
N LYS A 181 8.32 -0.81 7.13
CA LYS A 181 8.70 0.48 6.54
C LYS A 181 9.94 1.06 7.22
N VAL A 182 10.01 1.03 8.55
CA VAL A 182 11.18 1.47 9.32
C VAL A 182 12.41 0.64 8.95
N TYR A 183 12.33 -0.68 9.04
CA TYR A 183 13.48 -1.55 8.76
C TYR A 183 13.98 -1.44 7.32
N LYS A 184 13.07 -1.29 6.36
CA LYS A 184 13.40 -1.05 4.95
C LYS A 184 14.12 0.28 4.76
N GLY A 185 13.68 1.34 5.44
CA GLY A 185 14.35 2.64 5.46
C GLY A 185 15.77 2.60 6.03
N GLU A 186 16.05 1.65 6.92
CA GLU A 186 17.37 1.40 7.48
C GLU A 186 18.22 0.41 6.65
N GLY A 187 17.75 -0.02 5.49
CA GLY A 187 18.46 -0.95 4.61
C GLY A 187 18.47 -2.41 5.09
N VAL A 188 17.57 -2.80 5.99
CA VAL A 188 17.41 -4.21 6.40
C VAL A 188 16.66 -4.97 5.31
N ASN A 189 17.12 -6.18 4.97
CA ASN A 189 16.37 -7.04 4.06
C ASN A 189 15.06 -7.51 4.71
N THR A 190 13.94 -7.06 4.15
CA THR A 190 12.58 -7.35 4.61
C THR A 190 11.80 -8.30 3.70
N ASP A 191 12.36 -8.73 2.56
CA ASP A 191 11.62 -9.36 1.46
C ASP A 191 10.77 -10.55 1.89
N ALA A 192 11.34 -11.45 2.68
CA ALA A 192 10.64 -12.64 3.16
C ALA A 192 9.44 -12.28 4.06
N ARG A 193 9.56 -11.23 4.87
CA ARG A 193 8.50 -10.77 5.79
C ARG A 193 7.43 -9.97 5.05
N GLU A 194 7.81 -9.15 4.08
CA GLU A 194 6.86 -8.45 3.20
C GLU A 194 6.01 -9.45 2.41
N LYS A 195 6.62 -10.53 1.87
CA LYS A 195 5.87 -11.61 1.19
C LYS A 195 4.92 -12.36 2.13
N ALA A 196 5.39 -12.70 3.33
CA ALA A 196 4.55 -13.36 4.33
C ALA A 196 3.37 -12.48 4.77
N LEU A 197 3.63 -11.21 5.04
CA LEU A 197 2.59 -10.23 5.38
C LEU A 197 1.60 -10.05 4.23
N PHE A 198 2.08 -9.95 2.98
CA PHE A 198 1.22 -9.82 1.81
C PHE A 198 0.24 -10.99 1.69
N SER A 199 0.71 -12.22 1.91
CA SER A 199 -0.14 -13.41 1.93
C SER A 199 -1.19 -13.35 3.04
N ALA A 200 -0.77 -13.08 4.28
CA ALA A 200 -1.65 -12.97 5.43
C ALA A 200 -2.71 -11.87 5.25
N ARG A 201 -2.30 -10.70 4.75
CA ARG A 201 -3.18 -9.56 4.46
C ARG A 201 -4.20 -9.88 3.37
N ASN A 202 -3.80 -10.63 2.33
CA ASN A 202 -4.75 -11.04 1.30
C ASN A 202 -5.81 -11.99 1.84
N ARG A 203 -5.44 -12.97 2.68
CA ARG A 203 -6.43 -13.84 3.34
C ARG A 203 -7.33 -13.04 4.28
N TYR A 204 -6.76 -12.10 5.03
CA TYR A 204 -7.51 -11.19 5.88
C TYR A 204 -8.57 -10.38 5.11
N HIS A 205 -8.21 -9.77 3.98
CA HIS A 205 -9.17 -9.00 3.17
C HIS A 205 -10.30 -9.86 2.58
N ARG A 206 -10.06 -11.15 2.32
CA ARG A 206 -11.10 -12.07 1.85
C ARG A 206 -12.18 -12.31 2.91
N LEU A 207 -11.85 -12.22 4.19
CA LEU A 207 -12.82 -12.44 5.28
C LEU A 207 -13.98 -11.44 5.29
N PHE A 208 -13.79 -10.24 4.75
CA PHE A 208 -14.88 -9.26 4.61
C PHE A 208 -16.06 -9.78 3.76
N HIS A 209 -15.83 -10.82 2.96
CA HIS A 209 -16.81 -11.41 2.06
C HIS A 209 -17.28 -12.80 2.52
N GLU A 210 -16.89 -13.22 3.72
CA GLU A 210 -17.42 -14.40 4.42
C GLU A 210 -18.24 -13.93 5.62
N VAL A 211 -19.49 -14.38 5.72
CA VAL A 211 -20.45 -13.95 6.76
C VAL A 211 -20.75 -15.03 7.77
N ASN A 212 -20.10 -16.18 7.66
CA ASN A 212 -20.12 -17.25 8.65
C ASN A 212 -19.16 -16.93 9.80
N THR A 213 -19.71 -16.67 10.99
CA THR A 213 -18.93 -16.27 12.17
C THR A 213 -17.91 -17.31 12.62
N ALA A 214 -18.23 -18.60 12.54
CA ALA A 214 -17.31 -19.67 12.92
C ALA A 214 -16.09 -19.73 12.00
N LYS A 215 -16.31 -19.64 10.68
CA LYS A 215 -15.22 -19.60 9.69
C LYS A 215 -14.35 -18.36 9.84
N VAL A 216 -14.96 -17.18 9.98
CA VAL A 216 -14.20 -15.93 10.14
C VAL A 216 -13.35 -15.96 11.39
N ARG A 217 -13.87 -16.47 12.50
CA ARG A 217 -13.11 -16.64 13.75
C ARG A 217 -11.95 -17.61 13.59
N ALA A 218 -12.17 -18.75 12.94
CA ALA A 218 -11.14 -19.75 12.72
C ALA A 218 -10.00 -19.23 11.83
N GLU A 219 -10.33 -18.63 10.68
CA GLU A 219 -9.33 -18.09 9.75
C GLU A 219 -8.59 -16.89 10.37
N SER A 220 -9.30 -16.03 11.12
CA SER A 220 -8.67 -14.90 11.82
C SER A 220 -7.65 -15.37 12.87
N ALA A 221 -7.95 -16.45 13.61
CA ALA A 221 -7.00 -17.04 14.56
C ALA A 221 -5.75 -17.62 13.85
N GLN A 222 -5.92 -18.22 12.68
CA GLN A 222 -4.80 -18.70 11.86
C GLN A 222 -3.94 -17.54 11.35
N ILE A 223 -4.57 -16.48 10.85
CA ILE A 223 -3.88 -15.26 10.39
C ILE A 223 -3.09 -14.64 11.55
N VAL A 224 -3.69 -14.47 12.73
CA VAL A 224 -2.99 -13.95 13.92
C VAL A 224 -1.77 -14.81 14.27
N THR A 225 -1.90 -16.14 14.20
CA THR A 225 -0.78 -17.06 14.46
C THR A 225 0.37 -16.86 13.47
N GLU A 226 0.08 -16.57 12.20
CA GLU A 226 1.09 -16.26 11.19
C GLU A 226 1.72 -14.89 11.39
N LEU A 227 0.91 -13.87 11.69
CA LEU A 227 1.39 -12.53 11.99
C LEU A 227 2.31 -12.52 13.22
N ASP A 228 2.00 -13.31 14.26
CA ASP A 228 2.87 -13.51 15.42
C ASP A 228 4.23 -14.10 15.03
N LYS A 229 4.28 -15.02 14.05
CA LYS A 229 5.56 -15.55 13.53
C LYS A 229 6.37 -14.45 12.84
N ILE A 230 5.72 -13.60 12.04
CA ILE A 230 6.38 -12.44 11.41
C ILE A 230 6.91 -11.50 12.49
N GLN A 231 6.11 -11.21 13.52
CA GLN A 231 6.47 -10.30 14.59
C GLN A 231 7.67 -10.80 15.40
N ARG A 232 7.68 -12.09 15.78
CA ARG A 232 8.84 -12.74 16.43
C ARG A 232 10.10 -12.65 15.56
N GLY A 233 9.93 -12.72 14.24
CA GLY A 233 11.01 -12.54 13.27
C GLY A 233 11.73 -11.20 13.39
N PHE A 234 11.07 -10.12 13.84
CA PHE A 234 11.76 -8.83 14.08
C PHE A 234 12.65 -8.85 15.31
N GLY A 235 12.25 -9.56 16.38
CA GLY A 235 13.08 -9.70 17.58
C GLY A 235 14.43 -10.33 17.26
N ASN A 236 14.46 -11.29 16.34
CA ASN A 236 15.70 -11.92 15.88
C ASN A 236 16.60 -10.94 15.11
N ILE A 237 16.01 -10.02 14.31
CA ILE A 237 16.78 -8.98 13.61
C ILE A 237 17.43 -8.04 14.62
N GLU A 238 16.67 -7.59 15.63
CA GLU A 238 17.18 -6.66 16.62
C GLU A 238 18.30 -7.29 17.45
N ALA A 239 18.14 -8.54 17.87
CA ALA A 239 19.17 -9.28 18.60
C ALA A 239 20.47 -9.44 17.80
N GLU A 240 20.36 -9.83 16.52
CA GLU A 240 21.50 -9.94 15.61
C GLU A 240 22.20 -8.59 15.39
N ARG A 241 21.42 -7.52 15.21
CA ARG A 241 21.96 -6.18 15.03
C ARG A 241 22.67 -5.68 16.30
N GLN A 242 22.08 -5.89 17.48
CA GLN A 242 22.69 -5.52 18.74
C GLN A 242 24.01 -6.27 18.97
N LYS A 243 24.04 -7.57 18.66
CA LYS A 243 25.26 -8.38 18.72
C LYS A 243 26.34 -7.82 17.79
N ARG A 244 26.01 -7.52 16.53
CA ARG A 244 26.95 -6.92 15.55
C ARG A 244 27.49 -5.57 16.00
N LYS A 245 26.63 -4.71 16.59
CA LYS A 245 27.06 -3.42 17.16
C LYS A 245 28.09 -3.62 18.27
N ILE A 246 27.81 -4.51 19.22
CA ILE A 246 28.73 -4.80 20.34
C ILE A 246 30.04 -5.38 19.81
N THR A 247 29.99 -6.39 18.93
CA THR A 247 31.19 -6.98 18.33
C THR A 247 32.01 -5.94 17.57
N GLY A 248 31.36 -5.06 16.80
CA GLY A 248 32.03 -3.98 16.07
C GLY A 248 32.72 -2.99 16.99
N VAL A 249 32.05 -2.55 18.06
CA VAL A 249 32.64 -1.65 19.08
C VAL A 249 33.84 -2.30 19.74
N VAL A 250 33.72 -3.55 20.19
CA VAL A 250 34.83 -4.28 20.83
C VAL A 250 36.01 -4.43 19.87
N ALA A 251 35.77 -4.78 18.60
CA ALA A 251 36.82 -4.93 17.59
C ALA A 251 37.55 -3.62 17.30
N VAL A 252 36.81 -2.51 17.14
CA VAL A 252 37.39 -1.18 16.89
C VAL A 252 38.16 -0.69 18.12
N SER A 253 37.57 -0.75 19.32
CA SER A 253 38.24 -0.33 20.55
C SER A 253 39.49 -1.16 20.83
N GLY A 254 39.44 -2.49 20.62
CA GLY A 254 40.60 -3.37 20.74
C GLY A 254 41.71 -3.03 19.73
N SER A 255 41.34 -2.73 18.48
CA SER A 255 42.31 -2.32 17.44
C SER A 255 42.98 -0.99 17.77
N LEU A 256 42.21 -0.02 18.28
CA LEU A 256 42.74 1.29 18.69
C LEU A 256 43.66 1.16 19.92
N LEU A 257 43.31 0.32 20.89
CA LEU A 257 44.15 0.03 22.05
C LEU A 257 45.45 -0.66 21.65
N ALA A 258 45.39 -1.64 20.74
CA ALA A 258 46.58 -2.31 20.21
C ALA A 258 47.49 -1.32 19.45
N ALA A 259 46.91 -0.45 18.63
CA ALA A 259 47.65 0.59 17.92
C ALA A 259 48.31 1.59 18.87
N LEU A 260 47.60 2.02 19.93
CA LEU A 260 48.15 2.89 20.97
C LEU A 260 49.30 2.21 21.73
N LEU A 261 49.14 0.94 22.11
CA LEU A 261 50.16 0.17 22.79
C LEU A 261 51.42 0.04 21.92
N PHE A 262 51.25 -0.28 20.63
CA PHE A 262 52.36 -0.38 19.69
C PHE A 262 53.08 0.96 19.51
N TYR A 263 52.34 2.07 19.43
CA TYR A 263 52.91 3.42 19.39
C TYR A 263 53.74 3.75 20.63
N LEU A 264 53.21 3.44 21.83
CA LEU A 264 53.91 3.67 23.09
C LEU A 264 55.17 2.81 23.22
N LEU A 265 55.10 1.52 22.85
CA LEU A 265 56.25 0.62 22.84
C LEU A 265 57.35 1.13 21.90
N ARG A 266 57.00 1.53 20.68
CA ARG A 266 57.98 2.10 19.74
C ARG A 266 58.69 3.31 20.34
N LYS A 267 57.95 4.22 20.97
CA LYS A 267 58.51 5.43 21.61
C LYS A 267 59.44 5.13 22.80
N THR A 268 59.30 3.98 23.47
CA THR A 268 60.19 3.59 24.57
C THR A 268 61.50 2.95 24.12
N TYR A 269 61.58 2.45 22.88
CA TYR A 269 62.77 1.81 22.34
C TYR A 269 63.55 2.69 21.34
N ASP A 270 62.98 3.80 20.89
CA ASP A 270 63.63 4.90 20.15
C ASP A 270 64.19 5.95 21.13
#